data_AF-A0A844I560-F1
#
_entry.id   AF-A0A844I560-F1
#
_cell.length_a   1.000
_cell.length_b   1.000
_cell.length_c   1.000
_cell.angle_alpha   90.00
_cell.angle_beta   90.00
_cell.angle_gamma   90.00
#
_symmetry.space_group_name_H-M   'P 1'
#
loop_
_entity.id
_entity.type
_entity.pdbx_description
1 polymer ?
#
loop_
_entity_poly.entity_id
_entity_poly.type
_entity_poly.pdbx_seq_one_letter_code
_entity_poly.pdbx_strand_id
1 'polypeptide(L)'
;MLFAAFCTFVSAQESTARTAFFAGSGNAPLDQHLVQLLKAQMGPTISLVEVTEDQLATLDSGPIITAGPSAFSRARQANRSAPILALLVDKSFISGFADRSPGQITGVLYDVPLIRQALTGKAILPQATKIALLATADSVELYEPLIDKLPTYGMSARLFLVDDDDKLIPTLVRALGYGDFLLAAPDSAIYNPRTIKHILLTAYRRNQIVIGPTQAYVKAGSLASSYAPFPEMIEMADDFLTTYFETGEFPAPSYPEDFRVEVNAQVARSLNIPLPSREDIAQRVDRQLTANGEVADE
;
A
#
# COMPACT_ATOMS: atom_id res chain seq x y z
N MET A 1 66.14 20.58 -24.79
CA MET A 1 64.74 21.07 -24.65
C MET A 1 63.90 20.40 -25.73
N LEU A 2 63.09 19.41 -25.38
CA LEU A 2 61.76 19.18 -25.98
C LEU A 2 61.05 18.15 -25.09
N PHE A 3 60.10 18.61 -24.28
CA PHE A 3 59.22 17.78 -23.46
C PHE A 3 58.11 17.22 -24.35
N ALA A 4 58.01 15.90 -24.47
CA ALA A 4 56.90 15.23 -25.13
C ALA A 4 55.72 15.13 -24.15
N ALA A 5 54.63 15.82 -24.44
CA ALA A 5 53.39 15.74 -23.68
C ALA A 5 52.63 14.47 -24.08
N PHE A 6 52.59 13.48 -23.19
CA PHE A 6 51.67 12.36 -23.27
C PHE A 6 50.28 12.85 -22.83
N CYS A 7 49.38 13.09 -23.78
CA CYS A 7 47.96 13.25 -23.49
C CYS A 7 47.35 11.86 -23.28
N THR A 8 47.10 11.49 -22.03
CA THR A 8 46.22 10.36 -21.70
C THR A 8 44.78 10.78 -21.95
N PHE A 9 44.20 10.29 -23.05
CA PHE A 9 42.76 10.33 -23.25
C PHE A 9 42.11 9.40 -22.21
N VAL A 10 41.59 9.98 -21.14
CA VAL A 10 40.62 9.31 -20.28
C VAL A 10 39.32 9.25 -21.08
N SER A 11 38.97 8.07 -21.58
CA SER A 11 37.63 7.82 -22.10
C SER A 11 36.68 7.91 -20.90
N ALA A 12 35.99 9.04 -20.77
CA ALA A 12 34.79 9.09 -19.97
C ALA A 12 33.76 8.22 -20.69
N GLN A 13 33.48 7.04 -20.14
CA GLN A 13 32.29 6.29 -20.50
C GLN A 13 31.11 7.20 -20.16
N GLU A 14 30.49 7.82 -21.16
CA GLU A 14 29.17 8.41 -21.02
C GLU A 14 28.27 7.28 -20.53
N SER A 15 27.97 7.28 -19.23
CA SER A 15 26.95 6.41 -18.66
C SER A 15 25.64 6.81 -19.31
N THR A 16 25.26 6.16 -20.42
CA THR A 16 23.94 6.31 -21.03
C THR A 16 22.90 6.15 -19.93
N ALA A 17 22.16 7.23 -19.66
CA ALA A 17 21.15 7.23 -18.60
C ALA A 17 20.22 6.04 -18.80
N ARG A 18 20.04 5.24 -17.73
CA ARG A 18 19.13 4.09 -17.74
C ARG A 18 17.73 4.64 -18.02
N THR A 19 16.97 4.03 -18.93
CA THR A 19 15.65 4.55 -19.32
C THR A 19 14.55 3.72 -18.67
N ALA A 20 13.62 4.38 -17.99
CA ALA A 20 12.38 3.80 -17.49
C ALA A 20 11.18 4.52 -18.13
N PHE A 21 10.11 3.78 -18.40
CA PHE A 21 8.90 4.34 -19.00
C PHE A 21 7.80 4.52 -17.96
N PHE A 22 6.98 5.54 -18.10
CA PHE A 22 5.82 5.78 -17.23
C PHE A 22 4.52 5.66 -17.99
N ALA A 23 3.66 4.73 -17.57
CA ALA A 23 2.29 4.58 -18.05
C ALA A 23 1.31 5.10 -16.99
N GLY A 24 0.67 6.23 -17.31
CA GLY A 24 -0.21 6.95 -16.40
C GLY A 24 -1.52 6.23 -16.07
N SER A 25 -2.12 6.63 -14.96
CA SER A 25 -3.41 6.15 -14.45
C SER A 25 -4.59 6.60 -15.32
N GLY A 26 -4.42 7.70 -16.08
CA GLY A 26 -5.49 8.40 -16.78
C GLY A 26 -6.05 9.59 -16.00
N ASN A 27 -5.51 9.87 -14.80
CA ASN A 27 -5.79 11.05 -14.01
C ASN A 27 -4.59 12.02 -14.11
N ALA A 28 -4.68 12.99 -15.03
CA ALA A 28 -3.56 13.87 -15.36
C ALA A 28 -2.94 14.60 -14.13
N PRO A 29 -3.71 15.17 -13.19
CA PRO A 29 -3.14 15.74 -11.96
C PRO A 29 -2.34 14.73 -11.12
N LEU A 30 -2.84 13.50 -10.97
CA LEU A 30 -2.13 12.45 -10.23
C LEU A 30 -0.87 12.02 -10.98
N ASP A 31 -0.98 11.78 -12.28
CA ASP A 31 0.11 11.34 -13.13
C ASP A 31 1.25 12.37 -13.14
N GLN A 32 0.93 13.65 -13.27
CA GLN A 32 1.90 14.75 -13.18
C GLN A 32 2.60 14.79 -11.81
N HIS A 33 1.85 14.58 -10.73
CA HIS A 33 2.42 14.56 -9.39
C HIS A 33 3.41 13.40 -9.20
N LEU A 34 3.02 12.18 -9.61
CA LEU A 34 3.89 11.01 -9.54
C LEU A 34 5.14 11.18 -10.40
N VAL A 35 4.99 11.63 -11.66
CA VAL A 35 6.12 11.89 -12.55
C VAL A 35 7.07 12.93 -11.97
N GLN A 36 6.55 13.99 -11.35
CA GLN A 36 7.37 15.01 -10.70
C GLN A 36 8.19 14.41 -9.54
N LEU A 37 7.57 13.58 -8.70
CA LEU A 37 8.25 12.93 -7.58
C LEU A 37 9.29 11.93 -8.08
N LEU A 38 8.95 11.07 -9.05
CA LEU A 38 9.88 10.10 -9.65
C LEU A 38 11.11 10.82 -10.24
N LYS A 39 10.90 11.87 -11.05
CA LYS A 39 12.01 12.64 -11.64
C LYS A 39 12.88 13.31 -10.57
N ALA A 40 12.28 13.78 -9.48
CA ALA A 40 13.03 14.39 -8.38
C ALA A 40 13.88 13.35 -7.62
N GLN A 41 13.35 12.15 -7.40
CA GLN A 41 14.04 11.06 -6.69
C GLN A 41 15.18 10.46 -7.54
N MET A 42 14.88 10.08 -8.79
CA MET A 42 15.80 9.37 -9.70
C MET A 42 17.00 10.22 -10.15
N GLY A 43 16.85 11.55 -10.11
CA GLY A 43 17.86 12.49 -10.57
C GLY A 43 18.33 12.21 -12.02
N PRO A 44 19.64 12.34 -12.31
CA PRO A 44 20.17 12.10 -13.66
C PRO A 44 20.44 10.63 -13.97
N THR A 45 20.30 9.73 -12.99
CA THR A 45 20.69 8.31 -13.12
C THR A 45 19.71 7.52 -13.98
N ILE A 46 18.41 7.81 -13.83
CA ILE A 46 17.32 7.18 -14.58
C ILE A 46 16.54 8.26 -15.34
N SER A 47 16.49 8.15 -16.66
CA SER A 47 15.65 8.98 -17.51
C SER A 47 14.23 8.42 -17.55
N LEU A 48 13.25 9.21 -17.09
CA LEU A 48 11.85 8.83 -17.09
C LEU A 48 11.12 9.38 -18.32
N VAL A 49 10.60 8.48 -19.15
CA VAL A 49 9.86 8.81 -20.39
C VAL A 49 8.39 8.42 -20.24
N GLU A 50 7.50 9.39 -20.30
CA GLU A 50 6.05 9.13 -20.32
C GLU A 50 5.64 8.53 -21.67
N VAL A 51 4.84 7.46 -21.63
CA VAL A 51 4.44 6.71 -22.84
C VAL A 51 2.93 6.61 -22.98
N THR A 52 2.47 6.67 -24.22
CA THR A 52 1.07 6.39 -24.58
C THR A 52 0.84 4.89 -24.81
N GLU A 53 -0.41 4.48 -24.88
CA GLU A 53 -0.78 3.08 -25.13
C GLU A 53 -0.17 2.52 -26.42
N ASP A 54 -0.17 3.30 -27.50
CA ASP A 54 0.40 2.89 -28.79
C ASP A 54 1.92 2.66 -28.71
N GLN A 55 2.61 3.41 -27.84
CA GLN A 55 4.05 3.30 -27.67
C GLN A 55 4.44 2.07 -26.84
N LEU A 56 3.58 1.62 -25.90
CA LEU A 56 3.84 0.48 -25.02
C LEU A 56 4.17 -0.81 -25.80
N ALA A 57 3.47 -1.03 -26.92
CA ALA A 57 3.66 -2.22 -27.76
C ALA A 57 5.00 -2.26 -28.49
N THR A 58 5.62 -1.09 -28.70
CA THR A 58 6.87 -0.92 -29.45
C THR A 58 8.08 -0.69 -28.54
N LEU A 59 7.93 -0.79 -27.22
CA LEU A 59 9.04 -0.63 -26.29
C LEU A 59 9.96 -1.86 -26.34
N ASP A 60 11.16 -1.66 -26.87
CA ASP A 60 12.15 -2.71 -27.06
C ASP A 60 12.97 -3.03 -25.79
N SER A 61 13.20 -2.03 -24.93
CA SER A 61 14.05 -2.19 -23.74
C SER A 61 13.75 -1.20 -22.63
N GLY A 62 13.58 -1.68 -21.40
CA GLY A 62 13.47 -0.88 -20.18
C GLY A 62 12.22 -1.23 -19.36
N PRO A 63 12.26 -1.00 -18.03
CA PRO A 63 11.11 -1.25 -17.17
C PRO A 63 10.00 -0.22 -17.38
N ILE A 64 8.76 -0.65 -17.20
CA ILE A 64 7.57 0.21 -17.26
C ILE A 64 7.04 0.42 -15.84
N ILE A 65 7.03 1.66 -15.39
CA ILE A 65 6.35 2.10 -14.17
C ILE A 65 4.90 2.35 -14.52
N THR A 66 3.97 1.73 -13.79
CA THR A 66 2.53 1.85 -14.05
C THR A 66 1.83 2.46 -12.84
N ALA A 67 0.90 3.39 -13.06
CA ALA A 67 0.12 4.00 -11.98
C ALA A 67 -1.29 3.37 -11.89
N GLY A 68 -1.43 2.40 -10.99
CA GLY A 68 -2.67 1.72 -10.64
C GLY A 68 -3.05 0.53 -11.55
N PRO A 69 -4.10 -0.24 -11.16
CA PRO A 69 -4.48 -1.49 -11.81
C PRO A 69 -4.79 -1.37 -13.31
N SER A 70 -5.42 -0.26 -13.72
CA SER A 70 -5.79 -0.01 -15.11
C SER A 70 -4.55 0.23 -15.98
N ALA A 71 -3.59 1.02 -15.51
CA ALA A 71 -2.34 1.28 -16.24
C ALA A 71 -1.50 0.00 -16.36
N PHE A 72 -1.40 -0.76 -15.27
CA PHE A 72 -0.76 -2.07 -15.26
C PHE A 72 -1.36 -3.01 -16.30
N SER A 73 -2.69 -3.15 -16.30
CA SER A 73 -3.40 -4.05 -17.21
C SER A 73 -3.17 -3.69 -18.67
N ARG A 74 -3.18 -2.40 -19.00
CA ARG A 74 -2.88 -1.92 -20.36
C ARG A 74 -1.44 -2.22 -20.78
N ALA A 75 -0.47 -1.88 -19.93
CA ALA A 75 0.95 -2.17 -20.20
C ALA A 75 1.19 -3.67 -20.42
N ARG A 76 0.61 -4.51 -19.56
CA ARG A 76 0.76 -5.97 -19.67
C ARG A 76 0.09 -6.55 -20.92
N GLN A 77 -1.04 -5.98 -21.35
CA GLN A 77 -1.71 -6.39 -22.58
C GLN A 77 -0.92 -5.99 -23.83
N ALA A 78 -0.37 -4.78 -23.84
CA ALA A 78 0.42 -4.25 -24.96
C ALA A 78 1.78 -4.94 -25.08
N ASN A 79 2.44 -5.23 -23.95
CA ASN A 79 3.76 -5.85 -23.93
C ASN A 79 3.88 -6.87 -22.79
N ARG A 80 3.72 -8.16 -23.11
CA ARG A 80 3.76 -9.27 -22.13
C ARG A 80 5.16 -9.62 -21.64
N SER A 81 6.21 -9.15 -22.30
CA SER A 81 7.59 -9.40 -21.91
C SER A 81 8.21 -8.24 -21.14
N ALA A 82 7.55 -7.07 -21.12
CA ALA A 82 8.07 -5.91 -20.41
C ALA A 82 8.16 -6.17 -18.90
N PRO A 83 9.29 -5.82 -18.27
CA PRO A 83 9.38 -5.69 -16.82
C PRO A 83 8.48 -4.55 -16.36
N ILE A 84 7.68 -4.78 -15.32
CA ILE A 84 6.71 -3.80 -14.81
C ILE A 84 6.90 -3.59 -13.31
N LEU A 85 7.04 -2.32 -12.92
CA LEU A 85 6.90 -1.86 -11.55
C LEU A 85 5.53 -1.19 -11.40
N ALA A 86 4.66 -1.78 -10.58
CA ALA A 86 3.34 -1.23 -10.33
C ALA A 86 3.33 -0.30 -9.10
N LEU A 87 2.83 0.93 -9.27
CA LEU A 87 2.52 1.84 -8.17
C LEU A 87 1.01 1.88 -7.96
N LEU A 88 0.58 2.23 -6.74
CA LEU A 88 -0.84 2.43 -6.40
C LEU A 88 -1.70 1.18 -6.67
N VAL A 89 -1.15 0.02 -6.35
CA VAL A 89 -1.83 -1.28 -6.42
C VAL A 89 -1.87 -1.92 -5.04
N ASP A 90 -2.85 -2.80 -4.84
CA ASP A 90 -3.01 -3.56 -3.61
C ASP A 90 -2.35 -4.94 -3.74
N LYS A 91 -1.97 -5.58 -2.61
CA LYS A 91 -1.30 -6.91 -2.63
C LYS A 91 -2.10 -7.95 -3.43
N SER A 92 -3.41 -8.02 -3.18
CA SER A 92 -4.32 -8.96 -3.85
C SER A 92 -4.37 -8.80 -5.37
N PHE A 93 -4.13 -7.59 -5.88
CA PHE A 93 -4.08 -7.34 -7.32
C PHE A 93 -2.78 -7.85 -7.94
N ILE A 94 -1.63 -7.56 -7.33
CA ILE A 94 -0.32 -7.76 -7.97
C ILE A 94 0.29 -9.15 -7.71
N SER A 95 0.00 -9.78 -6.56
CA SER A 95 0.65 -11.04 -6.15
C SER A 95 0.56 -12.13 -7.21
N GLY A 96 -0.63 -12.38 -7.77
CA GLY A 96 -0.81 -13.41 -8.78
C GLY A 96 -0.05 -13.14 -10.10
N PHE A 97 0.31 -11.89 -10.40
CA PHE A 97 1.16 -11.56 -11.54
C PHE A 97 2.65 -11.73 -11.20
N ALA A 98 3.07 -11.28 -10.02
CA ALA A 98 4.44 -11.43 -9.54
C ALA A 98 4.83 -12.91 -9.40
N ASP A 99 3.95 -13.76 -8.86
CA ASP A 99 4.20 -15.19 -8.69
C ASP A 99 4.37 -15.92 -10.03
N ARG A 100 3.66 -15.48 -11.07
CA ARG A 100 3.74 -16.06 -12.42
C ARG A 100 4.90 -15.51 -13.24
N SER A 101 5.49 -14.39 -12.84
CA SER A 101 6.56 -13.70 -13.57
C SER A 101 7.54 -13.07 -12.58
N PRO A 102 8.19 -13.89 -11.72
CA PRO A 102 9.12 -13.40 -10.72
C PRO A 102 10.29 -12.69 -11.39
N GLY A 103 10.82 -11.63 -10.76
CA GLY A 103 11.87 -10.78 -11.32
C GLY A 103 11.41 -9.86 -12.45
N GLN A 104 10.29 -10.14 -13.12
CA GLN A 104 9.72 -9.24 -14.14
C GLN A 104 8.64 -8.31 -13.60
N ILE A 105 7.84 -8.78 -12.64
CA ILE A 105 6.71 -8.01 -12.12
C ILE A 105 6.93 -7.77 -10.64
N THR A 106 6.86 -6.49 -10.25
CA THR A 106 6.87 -6.06 -8.87
C THR A 106 5.84 -4.97 -8.64
N GLY A 107 5.66 -4.58 -7.38
CA GLY A 107 4.81 -3.46 -7.02
C GLY A 107 5.21 -2.83 -5.70
N VAL A 108 5.06 -1.51 -5.65
CA VAL A 108 5.05 -0.77 -4.39
C VAL A 108 3.60 -0.67 -3.95
N LEU A 109 3.28 -1.39 -2.87
CA LEU A 109 1.92 -1.58 -2.39
C LEU A 109 1.39 -0.32 -1.70
N TYR A 110 0.18 0.09 -2.06
CA TYR A 110 -0.47 1.29 -1.52
C TYR A 110 -1.42 0.99 -0.36
N ASP A 111 -1.97 -0.22 -0.33
CA ASP A 111 -2.84 -0.66 0.74
C ASP A 111 -2.09 -0.79 2.07
N VAL A 112 -2.87 -0.91 3.14
CA VAL A 112 -2.33 -0.97 4.49
C VAL A 112 -2.21 -2.44 4.92
N PRO A 113 -1.02 -2.91 5.34
CA PRO A 113 -0.89 -4.23 5.95
C PRO A 113 -1.87 -4.37 7.11
N LEU A 114 -2.67 -5.44 7.12
CA LEU A 114 -3.70 -5.62 8.13
C LEU A 114 -3.15 -5.62 9.56
N ILE A 115 -1.93 -6.14 9.75
CA ILE A 115 -1.27 -6.10 11.05
C ILE A 115 -0.98 -4.66 11.49
N ARG A 116 -0.45 -3.82 10.59
CA ARG A 116 -0.22 -2.38 10.82
C ARG A 116 -1.53 -1.66 11.17
N GLN A 117 -2.63 -2.03 10.51
CA GLN A 117 -3.97 -1.51 10.82
C GLN A 117 -4.46 -1.93 12.21
N ALA A 118 -4.29 -3.21 12.59
CA ALA A 118 -4.64 -3.71 13.92
C ALA A 118 -3.84 -3.02 15.03
N LEU A 119 -2.52 -2.87 14.83
CA LEU A 119 -1.65 -2.17 15.76
C LEU A 119 -1.99 -0.68 15.86
N THR A 120 -2.44 -0.05 14.78
CA THR A 120 -2.98 1.33 14.84
C THR A 120 -4.18 1.40 15.79
N GLY A 121 -5.09 0.43 15.72
CA GLY A 121 -6.20 0.30 16.67
C GLY A 121 -5.73 0.11 18.11
N LYS A 122 -4.77 -0.79 18.34
CA LYS A 122 -4.16 -1.04 19.66
C LYS A 122 -3.41 0.18 20.22
N ALA A 123 -2.73 0.95 19.37
CA ALA A 123 -2.01 2.15 19.78
C ALA A 123 -2.96 3.28 20.24
N ILE A 124 -4.17 3.34 19.66
CA ILE A 124 -5.26 4.25 20.07
C ILE A 124 -6.00 3.71 21.30
N LEU A 125 -6.28 2.41 21.34
CA LEU A 125 -6.92 1.71 22.47
C LEU A 125 -5.96 0.67 23.08
N PRO A 126 -5.03 1.07 23.98
CA PRO A 126 -4.00 0.17 24.51
C PRO A 126 -4.55 -1.08 25.22
N GLN A 127 -5.78 -1.00 25.74
CA GLN A 127 -6.45 -2.09 26.44
C GLN A 127 -7.18 -3.07 25.51
N ALA A 128 -7.29 -2.77 24.21
CA ALA A 128 -7.99 -3.63 23.26
C ALA A 128 -7.28 -4.98 23.10
N THR A 129 -8.00 -6.07 23.22
CA THR A 129 -7.51 -7.45 23.07
C THR A 129 -8.30 -8.25 22.04
N LYS A 130 -9.48 -7.77 21.63
CA LYS A 130 -10.37 -8.45 20.69
C LYS A 130 -10.69 -7.56 19.50
N ILE A 131 -10.46 -8.09 18.31
CA ILE A 131 -10.77 -7.44 17.04
C ILE A 131 -11.96 -8.13 16.40
N ALA A 132 -12.95 -7.34 15.97
CA ALA A 132 -14.03 -7.82 15.12
C ALA A 132 -13.65 -7.67 13.65
N LEU A 133 -13.82 -8.74 12.87
CA LEU A 133 -13.58 -8.77 11.43
C LEU A 133 -14.87 -9.18 10.72
N LEU A 134 -15.16 -8.56 9.58
CA LEU A 134 -16.25 -8.93 8.69
C LEU A 134 -15.64 -9.46 7.40
N ALA A 135 -16.14 -10.60 6.91
CA ALA A 135 -15.68 -11.18 5.65
C ALA A 135 -16.86 -11.76 4.87
N THR A 136 -16.71 -11.81 3.56
CA THR A 136 -17.53 -12.65 2.68
C THR A 136 -16.87 -14.02 2.56
N ALA A 137 -17.51 -14.97 1.88
CA ALA A 137 -16.88 -16.25 1.58
C ALA A 137 -15.59 -16.10 0.76
N ASP A 138 -15.52 -15.07 -0.11
CA ASP A 138 -14.39 -14.83 -1.01
C ASP A 138 -13.23 -14.07 -0.34
N SER A 139 -13.46 -13.47 0.83
CA SER A 139 -12.46 -12.65 1.54
C SER A 139 -12.01 -13.25 2.86
N VAL A 140 -12.34 -14.51 3.17
CA VAL A 140 -11.88 -15.18 4.39
C VAL A 140 -10.36 -15.27 4.45
N GLU A 141 -9.73 -15.73 3.37
CA GLU A 141 -8.29 -15.98 3.28
C GLU A 141 -7.46 -14.71 3.49
N LEU A 142 -8.02 -13.53 3.17
CA LEU A 142 -7.39 -12.22 3.41
C LEU A 142 -6.99 -12.03 4.89
N TYR A 143 -7.73 -12.63 5.82
CA TYR A 143 -7.54 -12.42 7.26
C TYR A 143 -6.68 -13.47 7.94
N GLU A 144 -6.36 -14.59 7.29
CA GLU A 144 -5.61 -15.69 7.92
C GLU A 144 -4.24 -15.22 8.43
N PRO A 145 -3.40 -14.51 7.63
CA PRO A 145 -2.10 -14.06 8.11
C PRO A 145 -2.21 -13.10 9.30
N LEU A 146 -3.27 -12.27 9.34
CA LEU A 146 -3.53 -11.39 10.47
C LEU A 146 -3.86 -12.21 11.73
N ILE A 147 -4.80 -13.15 11.63
CA ILE A 147 -5.29 -13.94 12.77
C ILE A 147 -4.14 -14.69 13.44
N ASP A 148 -3.23 -15.25 12.64
CA ASP A 148 -2.06 -16.00 13.14
C ASP A 148 -1.04 -15.11 13.86
N LYS A 149 -0.88 -13.84 13.42
CA LYS A 149 0.09 -12.89 13.99
C LYS A 149 -0.40 -12.19 15.25
N LEU A 150 -1.71 -11.95 15.38
CA LEU A 150 -2.30 -11.18 16.50
C LEU A 150 -1.92 -11.67 17.92
N PRO A 151 -1.79 -12.98 18.22
CA PRO A 151 -1.39 -13.45 19.54
C PRO A 151 -0.04 -12.89 20.01
N THR A 152 0.92 -12.70 19.11
CA THR A 152 2.25 -12.11 19.40
C THR A 152 2.13 -10.66 19.89
N TYR A 153 1.03 -9.99 19.58
CA TYR A 153 0.71 -8.63 20.00
C TYR A 153 -0.32 -8.58 21.15
N GLY A 154 -0.63 -9.72 21.78
CA GLY A 154 -1.60 -9.82 22.86
C GLY A 154 -3.03 -9.51 22.42
N MET A 155 -3.35 -9.78 21.15
CA MET A 155 -4.66 -9.59 20.56
C MET A 155 -5.19 -10.90 19.98
N SER A 156 -6.49 -10.94 19.74
CA SER A 156 -7.18 -12.01 19.02
C SER A 156 -8.23 -11.38 18.11
N ALA A 157 -8.55 -12.05 17.01
CA ALA A 157 -9.63 -11.62 16.14
C ALA A 157 -10.71 -12.70 16.02
N ARG A 158 -11.92 -12.26 15.71
CA ARG A 158 -13.00 -13.16 15.30
C ARG A 158 -13.60 -12.68 13.99
N LEU A 159 -13.65 -13.60 13.04
CA LEU A 159 -14.31 -13.42 11.76
C LEU A 159 -15.82 -13.61 11.91
N PHE A 160 -16.59 -12.74 11.25
CA PHE A 160 -18.03 -12.83 11.14
C PHE A 160 -18.41 -12.79 9.66
N LEU A 161 -18.93 -13.91 9.17
CA LEU A 161 -19.32 -14.05 7.77
C LEU A 161 -20.58 -13.24 7.43
N VAL A 162 -20.50 -12.53 6.31
CA VAL A 162 -21.58 -11.79 5.67
C VAL A 162 -21.95 -12.55 4.41
N ASP A 163 -23.08 -13.28 4.47
CA ASP A 163 -23.53 -14.12 3.36
C ASP A 163 -24.08 -13.28 2.19
N ASP A 164 -24.75 -12.16 2.50
CA ASP A 164 -25.34 -11.24 1.54
C ASP A 164 -25.49 -9.82 2.14
N ASP A 165 -25.82 -8.84 1.30
CA ASP A 165 -26.01 -7.43 1.66
C ASP A 165 -27.06 -7.24 2.77
N ASP A 166 -28.14 -8.04 2.80
CA ASP A 166 -29.21 -7.95 3.80
C ASP A 166 -28.75 -8.45 5.18
N LYS A 167 -27.78 -9.37 5.22
CA LYS A 167 -27.17 -9.87 6.46
C LYS A 167 -26.07 -8.97 7.00
N LEU A 168 -25.58 -7.99 6.24
CA LEU A 168 -24.47 -7.13 6.66
C LEU A 168 -24.71 -6.48 8.03
N ILE A 169 -25.82 -5.76 8.22
CA ILE A 169 -26.08 -5.03 9.47
C ILE A 169 -26.34 -5.97 10.66
N PRO A 170 -27.17 -7.03 10.54
CA PRO A 170 -27.28 -8.03 11.59
C PRO A 170 -25.95 -8.68 11.98
N THR A 171 -25.08 -8.99 11.01
CA THR A 171 -23.76 -9.57 11.27
C THR A 171 -22.83 -8.58 11.93
N LEU A 172 -22.77 -7.34 11.45
CA LEU A 172 -22.03 -6.25 12.07
C LEU A 172 -22.43 -6.06 13.54
N VAL A 173 -23.74 -6.07 13.83
CA VAL A 173 -24.24 -5.98 15.21
C VAL A 173 -23.68 -7.07 16.13
N ARG A 174 -23.57 -8.32 15.64
CA ARG A 174 -22.95 -9.42 16.39
C ARG A 174 -21.45 -9.21 16.55
N ALA A 175 -20.78 -8.77 15.49
CA ALA A 175 -19.34 -8.51 15.47
C ALA A 175 -18.94 -7.44 16.48
N LEU A 176 -19.67 -6.32 16.51
CA LEU A 176 -19.50 -5.21 17.44
C LEU A 176 -19.82 -5.58 18.91
N GLY A 177 -20.51 -6.70 19.15
CA GLY A 177 -20.72 -7.24 20.49
C GLY A 177 -19.54 -8.08 21.00
N TYR A 178 -18.61 -8.46 20.14
CA TYR A 178 -17.44 -9.27 20.47
C TYR A 178 -16.16 -8.44 20.59
N GLY A 179 -15.88 -7.60 19.59
CA GLY A 179 -14.62 -6.86 19.48
C GLY A 179 -14.61 -5.58 20.31
N ASP A 180 -13.41 -5.19 20.74
CA ASP A 180 -13.13 -3.85 21.29
C ASP A 180 -13.07 -2.79 20.19
N PHE A 181 -12.84 -3.22 18.94
CA PHE A 181 -12.99 -2.41 17.74
C PHE A 181 -13.26 -3.26 16.50
N LEU A 182 -13.77 -2.61 15.45
CA LEU A 182 -13.91 -3.16 14.11
C LEU A 182 -12.67 -2.80 13.27
N LEU A 183 -12.05 -3.80 12.66
CA LEU A 183 -11.00 -3.61 11.65
C LEU A 183 -11.60 -3.83 10.26
N ALA A 184 -11.67 -2.75 9.49
CA ALA A 184 -12.20 -2.76 8.13
C ALA A 184 -11.09 -3.01 7.12
N ALA A 185 -11.00 -4.22 6.57
CA ALA A 185 -10.02 -4.57 5.55
C ALA A 185 -10.40 -3.98 4.18
N PRO A 186 -9.51 -4.00 3.17
CA PRO A 186 -9.83 -3.61 1.79
C PRO A 186 -10.72 -4.65 1.08
N ASP A 187 -11.88 -4.97 1.66
CA ASP A 187 -12.92 -5.81 1.04
C ASP A 187 -14.01 -4.91 0.44
N SER A 188 -14.01 -4.77 -0.88
CA SER A 188 -14.97 -3.93 -1.60
C SER A 188 -16.42 -4.44 -1.59
N ALA A 189 -16.65 -5.72 -1.30
CA ALA A 189 -18.00 -6.26 -1.14
C ALA A 189 -18.64 -5.72 0.15
N ILE A 190 -17.85 -5.57 1.21
CA ILE A 190 -18.33 -5.12 2.53
C ILE A 190 -18.15 -3.62 2.72
N TYR A 191 -16.97 -3.08 2.42
CA TYR A 191 -16.60 -1.71 2.66
C TYR A 191 -16.57 -0.95 1.35
N ASN A 192 -17.70 -0.34 0.97
CA ASN A 192 -17.82 0.45 -0.26
C ASN A 192 -18.70 1.69 -0.04
N PRO A 193 -18.80 2.62 -1.01
CA PRO A 193 -19.57 3.84 -0.84
C PRO A 193 -21.06 3.64 -0.49
N ARG A 194 -21.64 2.48 -0.83
CA ARG A 194 -23.05 2.15 -0.52
C ARG A 194 -23.21 1.73 0.94
N THR A 195 -22.29 0.94 1.46
CA THR A 195 -22.41 0.28 2.78
C THR A 195 -21.70 1.04 3.90
N ILE A 196 -20.62 1.76 3.61
CA ILE A 196 -19.73 2.33 4.63
C ILE A 196 -20.44 3.26 5.62
N LYS A 197 -21.38 4.08 5.14
CA LYS A 197 -22.17 4.98 5.98
C LYS A 197 -22.98 4.20 7.02
N HIS A 198 -23.60 3.10 6.61
CA HIS A 198 -24.40 2.27 7.51
C HIS A 198 -23.54 1.53 8.53
N ILE A 199 -22.35 1.06 8.12
CA ILE A 199 -21.36 0.43 9.00
C ILE A 199 -20.94 1.42 10.10
N LEU A 200 -20.47 2.61 9.71
CA LEU A 200 -19.99 3.62 10.65
C LEU A 200 -21.07 4.09 11.63
N LEU A 201 -22.29 4.37 11.14
CA LEU A 201 -23.40 4.76 12.01
C LEU A 201 -23.77 3.65 13.01
N THR A 202 -23.70 2.39 12.60
CA THR A 202 -24.00 1.24 13.47
C THR A 202 -22.91 1.04 14.53
N ALA A 203 -21.64 1.18 14.14
CA ALA A 203 -20.49 1.11 15.06
C ALA A 203 -20.54 2.21 16.12
N TYR A 204 -20.74 3.47 15.72
CA TYR A 204 -20.72 4.60 16.66
C TYR A 204 -21.93 4.67 17.56
N ARG A 205 -23.11 4.19 17.13
CA ARG A 205 -24.25 3.98 18.04
C ARG A 205 -23.96 2.99 19.18
N ARG A 206 -22.93 2.16 19.02
CA ARG A 206 -22.49 1.16 19.99
C ARG A 206 -21.19 1.55 20.68
N ASN A 207 -20.72 2.79 20.53
CA ASN A 207 -19.44 3.28 21.03
C ASN A 207 -18.24 2.45 20.57
N GLN A 208 -18.32 1.84 19.40
CA GLN A 208 -17.26 1.02 18.82
C GLN A 208 -16.50 1.80 17.76
N ILE A 209 -15.17 1.78 17.83
CA ILE A 209 -14.34 2.44 16.82
C ILE A 209 -14.21 1.56 15.58
N VAL A 210 -13.91 2.22 14.46
CA VAL A 210 -13.60 1.56 13.19
C VAL A 210 -12.23 2.03 12.76
N ILE A 211 -11.30 1.10 12.58
CA ILE A 211 -10.03 1.37 11.90
C ILE A 211 -10.24 1.02 10.43
N GLY A 212 -10.13 2.02 9.56
CA GLY A 212 -10.40 1.92 8.14
C GLY A 212 -9.21 1.34 7.35
N PRO A 213 -9.44 0.86 6.11
CA PRO A 213 -8.41 0.27 5.27
C PRO A 213 -7.49 1.31 4.63
N THR A 214 -7.98 2.54 4.42
CA THR A 214 -7.22 3.61 3.76
C THR A 214 -7.55 4.99 4.34
N GLN A 215 -6.71 5.98 4.01
CA GLN A 215 -6.95 7.38 4.37
C GLN A 215 -8.32 7.91 3.87
N ALA A 216 -8.81 7.42 2.73
CA ALA A 216 -10.12 7.80 2.20
C ALA A 216 -11.26 7.41 3.16
N TYR A 217 -11.12 6.30 3.88
CA TYR A 217 -12.12 5.86 4.85
C TYR A 217 -12.11 6.69 6.13
N VAL A 218 -11.00 7.32 6.49
CA VAL A 218 -10.95 8.29 7.59
C VAL A 218 -11.75 9.53 7.24
N LYS A 219 -11.63 10.01 5.99
CA LYS A 219 -12.46 11.10 5.45
C LYS A 219 -13.95 10.70 5.39
N ALA A 220 -14.25 9.43 5.10
CA ALA A 220 -15.61 8.90 5.12
C ALA A 220 -16.18 8.72 6.55
N GLY A 221 -15.33 8.80 7.58
CA GLY A 221 -15.75 8.82 8.97
C GLY A 221 -15.21 7.69 9.84
N SER A 222 -14.30 6.84 9.36
CA SER A 222 -13.54 5.90 10.21
C SER A 222 -12.67 6.67 11.20
N LEU A 223 -12.32 6.06 12.33
CA LEU A 223 -11.54 6.74 13.37
C LEU A 223 -10.11 7.00 12.93
N ALA A 224 -9.46 6.00 12.34
CA ALA A 224 -8.08 6.10 11.90
C ALA A 224 -7.78 5.09 10.79
N SER A 225 -6.68 5.33 10.09
CA SER A 225 -6.03 4.41 9.15
C SER A 225 -4.56 4.79 9.07
N SER A 226 -3.67 3.83 8.86
CA SER A 226 -2.34 4.14 8.34
C SER A 226 -2.38 4.32 6.82
N TYR A 227 -1.31 4.84 6.25
CA TYR A 227 -1.09 4.95 4.81
C TYR A 227 0.40 5.15 4.53
N ALA A 228 0.85 4.71 3.35
CA ALA A 228 2.16 5.08 2.82
C ALA A 228 2.07 6.45 2.14
N PRO A 229 2.88 7.45 2.53
CA PRO A 229 3.00 8.70 1.79
C PRO A 229 3.62 8.50 0.40
N PHE A 230 3.29 9.37 -0.57
CA PHE A 230 3.90 9.30 -1.91
C PHE A 230 5.42 9.36 -1.90
N PRO A 231 6.10 10.24 -1.15
CA PRO A 231 7.56 10.24 -1.11
C PRO A 231 8.17 8.87 -0.78
N GLU A 232 7.65 8.19 0.25
CA GLU A 232 8.14 6.85 0.66
C GLU A 232 7.90 5.79 -0.42
N MET A 233 6.75 5.83 -1.09
CA MET A 233 6.47 4.93 -2.21
C MET A 233 7.43 5.15 -3.38
N ILE A 234 7.83 6.41 -3.62
CA ILE A 234 8.69 6.79 -4.72
C ILE A 234 10.15 6.45 -4.43
N GLU A 235 10.59 6.60 -3.19
CA GLU A 235 11.90 6.14 -2.73
C GLU A 235 12.05 4.62 -2.93
N MET A 236 11.09 3.84 -2.45
CA MET A 236 11.08 2.39 -2.68
C MET A 236 11.02 2.01 -4.17
N ALA A 237 10.29 2.78 -4.99
CA ALA A 237 10.24 2.53 -6.43
C ALA A 237 11.61 2.75 -7.11
N ASP A 238 12.36 3.77 -6.65
CA ASP A 238 13.72 4.05 -7.12
C ASP A 238 14.70 2.94 -6.72
N ASP A 239 14.59 2.41 -5.50
CA ASP A 239 15.38 1.26 -5.04
C ASP A 239 15.10 0.00 -5.85
N PHE A 240 13.83 -0.26 -6.15
CA PHE A 240 13.42 -1.40 -6.97
C PHE A 240 13.95 -1.28 -8.41
N LEU A 241 13.90 -0.08 -8.98
CA LEU A 241 14.46 0.18 -10.32
C LEU A 241 15.98 0.08 -10.33
N THR A 242 16.64 0.60 -9.30
CA THR A 242 18.10 0.50 -9.15
C THR A 242 18.51 -0.97 -9.09
N THR A 243 17.83 -1.75 -8.24
CA THR A 243 18.02 -3.21 -8.15
C THR A 243 17.83 -3.87 -9.51
N TYR A 244 16.72 -3.61 -10.20
CA TYR A 244 16.45 -4.16 -11.53
C TYR A 244 17.53 -3.82 -12.55
N PHE A 245 18.02 -2.58 -12.58
CA PHE A 245 19.08 -2.20 -13.50
C PHE A 245 20.45 -2.80 -13.17
N GLU A 246 20.67 -3.25 -11.93
CA GLU A 246 21.90 -3.93 -11.49
C GLU A 246 21.85 -5.44 -11.71
N THR A 247 20.71 -6.07 -11.43
CA THR A 247 20.56 -7.53 -11.41
C THR A 247 19.82 -8.09 -12.63
N GLY A 248 19.02 -7.26 -13.30
CA GLY A 248 18.07 -7.69 -14.33
C GLY A 248 16.74 -8.23 -13.78
N GLU A 249 16.55 -8.22 -12.46
CA GLU A 249 15.36 -8.77 -11.79
C GLU A 249 14.85 -7.81 -10.71
N PHE A 250 13.53 -7.59 -10.68
CA PHE A 250 12.88 -6.87 -9.61
C PHE A 250 12.76 -7.72 -8.34
N PRO A 251 12.81 -7.08 -7.16
CA PRO A 251 12.41 -7.73 -5.91
C PRO A 251 10.91 -8.04 -5.90
N ALA A 252 10.47 -8.84 -4.92
CA ALA A 252 9.05 -9.11 -4.72
C ALA A 252 8.25 -7.82 -4.42
N PRO A 253 6.94 -7.79 -4.71
CA PRO A 253 6.11 -6.66 -4.30
C PRO A 253 6.10 -6.50 -2.77
N SER A 254 6.35 -5.28 -2.30
CA SER A 254 6.47 -4.97 -0.87
C SER A 254 5.77 -3.66 -0.50
N TYR A 255 5.53 -3.50 0.80
CA TYR A 255 4.98 -2.28 1.36
C TYR A 255 6.12 -1.32 1.76
N PRO A 256 5.94 0.00 1.59
CA PRO A 256 6.84 0.97 2.20
C PRO A 256 6.99 0.74 3.72
N GLU A 257 8.24 0.74 4.17
CA GLU A 257 8.60 0.63 5.59
C GLU A 257 8.02 1.82 6.35
N ASP A 258 8.28 3.03 5.85
CA ASP A 258 7.77 4.27 6.41
C ASP A 258 6.30 4.50 6.09
N PHE A 259 5.55 4.84 7.14
CA PHE A 259 4.11 5.10 7.04
C PHE A 259 3.68 6.21 7.97
N ARG A 260 2.49 6.75 7.70
CA ARG A 260 1.84 7.74 8.55
C ARG A 260 0.47 7.26 8.98
N VAL A 261 -0.06 7.90 10.01
CA VAL A 261 -1.41 7.65 10.52
C VAL A 261 -2.27 8.87 10.30
N GLU A 262 -3.44 8.66 9.72
CA GLU A 262 -4.51 9.65 9.65
C GLU A 262 -5.55 9.35 10.72
N VAL A 263 -6.04 10.39 11.39
CA VAL A 263 -7.05 10.27 12.45
C VAL A 263 -8.20 11.25 12.24
N ASN A 264 -9.40 10.81 12.58
CA ASN A 264 -10.60 11.63 12.59
C ASN A 264 -10.86 12.17 14.01
N ALA A 265 -10.34 13.37 14.27
CA ALA A 265 -10.48 14.03 15.57
C ALA A 265 -11.94 14.38 15.92
N GLN A 266 -12.83 14.51 14.94
CA GLN A 266 -14.26 14.73 15.20
C GLN A 266 -14.92 13.46 15.74
N VAL A 267 -14.65 12.30 15.12
CA VAL A 267 -15.15 11.00 15.58
C VAL A 267 -14.63 10.70 16.98
N ALA A 268 -13.32 10.87 17.23
CA ALA A 268 -12.75 10.66 18.55
C ALA A 268 -13.45 11.48 19.65
N ARG A 269 -13.68 12.78 19.39
CA ARG A 269 -14.41 13.65 20.32
C ARG A 269 -15.83 13.14 20.57
N SER A 270 -16.53 12.70 19.53
CA SER A 270 -17.90 12.16 19.68
C SER A 270 -17.97 10.88 20.51
N LEU A 271 -16.89 10.10 20.52
CA LEU A 271 -16.76 8.85 21.29
C LEU A 271 -16.04 9.05 22.63
N ASN A 272 -15.68 10.29 22.98
CA ASN A 272 -14.87 10.62 24.17
C ASN A 272 -13.54 9.84 24.25
N ILE A 273 -12.89 9.64 23.11
CA ILE A 273 -11.61 8.93 23.03
C ILE A 273 -10.46 9.95 23.09
N PRO A 274 -9.57 9.85 24.10
CA PRO A 274 -8.37 10.67 24.14
C PRO A 274 -7.39 10.18 23.06
N LEU A 275 -7.35 10.85 21.92
CA LEU A 275 -6.42 10.52 20.83
C LEU A 275 -5.00 10.96 21.16
N PRO A 276 -4.00 10.06 21.08
CA PRO A 276 -2.59 10.46 20.96
C PRO A 276 -2.35 11.23 19.66
N SER A 277 -1.17 11.86 19.53
CA SER A 277 -0.78 12.47 18.25
C SER A 277 -0.60 11.40 17.17
N ARG A 278 -0.65 11.81 15.89
CA ARG A 278 -0.52 10.88 14.75
C ARG A 278 0.86 10.24 14.75
N GLU A 279 1.86 11.04 15.10
CA GLU A 279 3.26 10.68 15.24
C GLU A 279 3.44 9.67 16.38
N ASP A 280 2.82 9.91 17.54
CA ASP A 280 2.86 8.96 18.66
C ASP A 280 2.23 7.61 18.30
N ILE A 281 1.12 7.62 17.55
CA ILE A 281 0.47 6.39 17.11
C ILE A 281 1.40 5.62 16.16
N ALA A 282 1.96 6.29 15.15
CA ALA A 282 2.90 5.67 14.20
C ALA A 282 4.12 5.06 14.92
N GLN A 283 4.75 5.80 15.83
CA GLN A 283 5.90 5.33 16.61
C GLN A 283 5.58 4.12 17.50
N ARG A 284 4.37 4.06 18.07
CA ARG A 284 3.94 2.88 18.86
C ARG A 284 3.77 1.65 17.99
N VAL A 285 3.19 1.81 16.80
CA VAL A 285 3.02 0.73 15.83
C VAL A 285 4.39 0.22 15.37
N ASP A 286 5.27 1.13 14.96
CA ASP A 286 6.63 0.80 14.50
C ASP A 286 7.45 0.05 15.57
N ARG A 287 7.41 0.52 16.82
CA ARG A 287 8.04 -0.16 17.95
C ARG A 287 7.52 -1.58 18.15
N GLN A 288 6.22 -1.80 17.98
CA GLN A 288 5.62 -3.13 18.13
C GLN A 288 6.05 -4.07 17.00
N LEU A 289 6.08 -3.58 15.75
CA LEU A 289 6.56 -4.33 14.59
C LEU A 289 8.03 -4.74 14.77
N THR A 290 8.89 -3.77 15.10
CA THR A 290 10.34 -4.01 15.30
C THR A 290 10.62 -4.95 16.47
N ALA A 291 9.93 -4.79 17.60
CA ALA A 291 10.17 -5.61 18.79
C ALA A 291 9.86 -7.10 18.59
N ASN A 292 8.96 -7.42 17.66
CA ASN A 292 8.56 -8.79 17.34
C ASN A 292 9.23 -9.33 16.07
N GLY A 293 10.22 -8.62 15.52
CA GLY A 293 10.98 -9.06 14.35
C GLY A 293 10.22 -8.97 13.03
N GLU A 294 9.10 -8.25 12.98
CA GLU A 294 8.37 -7.98 11.75
C GLU A 294 8.84 -6.66 11.16
N VAL A 295 9.75 -6.72 10.18
CA VAL A 295 9.80 -5.71 9.12
C VAL A 295 8.63 -6.02 8.19
N ALA A 296 8.05 -5.02 7.50
CA ALA A 296 6.74 -5.10 6.82
C ALA A 296 6.59 -6.14 5.67
N ASP A 297 7.49 -7.11 5.57
CA ASP A 297 7.59 -8.12 4.52
C ASP A 297 7.30 -9.53 5.06
N GLU A 298 6.00 -9.86 5.11
CA GLU A 298 5.47 -11.20 4.84
C GLU A 298 4.06 -11.08 4.21
#